data_AF-A0A3N5Z4Q4-F1
#
_entry.id   AF-A0A3N5Z4Q4-F1
#
_cell.length_a   1.000
_cell.length_b   1.000
_cell.length_c   1.000
_cell.angle_alpha   90.00
_cell.angle_beta   90.00
_cell.angle_gamma   90.00
#
_symmetry.space_group_name_H-M   'P 1'
#
loop_
_entity.id
_entity.type
_entity.pdbx_description
1 polymer ?
#
loop_
_entity_poly.entity_id
_entity_poly.type
_entity_poly.pdbx_seq_one_letter_code
_entity_poly.pdbx_strand_id
1 'polypeptide(L)'
;MPHRDLTLPRRDFVRTVSAGLALAPLAASDVLAGMLAPPRSRVAVVRTADRKQGVTEALKLLDPKGIADKKVVIKPNFMFMHSRHDISTYTDPELVEGLVARIYDQGFTNITLVEAQSTYGNYYKNRDVLSVARYVGYPVNKD
;
A
#
# COMPACT_ATOMS: atom_id res chain seq x y z
N MET A 1 15.77 -58.89 -25.14
CA MET A 1 14.71 -57.86 -25.21
C MET A 1 15.18 -56.77 -26.17
N PRO A 2 14.41 -56.36 -27.19
CA PRO A 2 14.84 -55.29 -28.08
C PRO A 2 14.67 -53.94 -27.36
N HIS A 3 15.74 -53.14 -27.31
CA HIS A 3 15.64 -51.73 -26.94
C HIS A 3 14.81 -51.01 -28.01
N ARG A 4 13.63 -50.49 -27.64
CA ARG A 4 12.89 -49.55 -28.49
C ARG A 4 13.69 -48.26 -28.58
N ASP A 5 14.15 -47.93 -29.77
CA ASP A 5 14.77 -46.63 -30.06
C ASP A 5 13.70 -45.54 -29.89
N LEU A 6 13.82 -44.75 -28.82
CA LEU A 6 12.92 -43.65 -28.47
C LEU A 6 13.38 -42.31 -29.08
N THR A 7 14.26 -42.34 -30.08
CA THR A 7 14.73 -41.11 -30.72
C THR A 7 13.65 -40.58 -31.68
N LEU A 8 12.92 -39.56 -31.22
CA LEU A 8 12.04 -38.79 -32.09
C LEU A 8 12.88 -38.16 -33.21
N PRO A 9 12.55 -38.40 -34.50
CA PRO A 9 13.25 -37.76 -35.60
C PRO A 9 13.17 -36.24 -35.43
N ARG A 10 14.28 -35.52 -35.68
CA ARG A 10 14.36 -34.05 -35.49
C ARG A 10 13.22 -33.30 -36.18
N ARG A 11 12.79 -33.77 -37.35
CA ARG A 11 11.66 -33.19 -38.09
C ARG A 11 10.33 -33.34 -37.35
N ASP A 12 10.11 -34.50 -36.74
CA ASP A 12 8.89 -34.77 -35.99
C ASP A 12 8.92 -34.06 -34.63
N PHE A 13 10.10 -33.93 -34.02
CA PHE A 13 10.31 -33.06 -32.85
C PHE A 13 9.98 -31.60 -33.17
N VAL A 14 10.53 -31.05 -34.26
CA VAL A 14 10.25 -29.67 -34.67
C VAL A 14 8.75 -29.52 -34.97
N ARG A 15 8.13 -30.47 -35.67
CA ARG A 15 6.70 -30.40 -36.01
C ARG A 15 5.81 -30.44 -34.76
N THR A 16 6.13 -31.29 -33.79
CA THR A 16 5.41 -31.40 -32.52
C THR A 16 5.59 -30.15 -31.65
N VAL A 17 6.82 -29.62 -31.54
CA VAL A 17 7.09 -28.38 -30.78
C VAL A 17 6.42 -27.18 -31.44
N SER A 18 6.48 -27.08 -32.77
CA SER A 18 5.83 -26.00 -33.55
C SER A 18 4.32 -26.04 -33.42
N ALA A 19 3.72 -27.24 -33.51
CA ALA A 19 2.28 -27.42 -33.34
C ALA A 19 1.84 -27.10 -31.90
N GLY A 20 2.63 -27.50 -30.90
CA GLY A 20 2.37 -27.19 -29.49
C GLY A 20 2.43 -25.68 -29.19
N LEU A 21 3.43 -24.97 -29.73
CA LEU A 21 3.56 -23.51 -29.61
C LEU A 21 2.47 -22.75 -30.37
N ALA A 22 2.00 -23.27 -31.51
CA ALA A 22 0.92 -22.65 -32.28
C ALA A 22 -0.46 -22.84 -31.63
N LEU A 23 -0.66 -23.93 -30.88
CA LEU A 23 -1.92 -24.24 -30.19
C LEU A 23 -1.95 -23.76 -28.73
N ALA A 24 -0.79 -23.52 -28.11
CA ALA A 24 -0.69 -23.01 -26.74
C ALA A 24 -1.48 -21.70 -26.50
N PRO A 25 -1.49 -20.72 -27.42
CA PRO A 25 -2.31 -19.51 -27.25
C PRO A 25 -3.82 -19.78 -27.27
N LEU A 26 -4.27 -20.84 -27.97
CA LEU A 26 -5.69 -21.19 -28.11
C LEU A 26 -6.21 -22.00 -26.91
N ALA A 27 -5.36 -22.78 -26.26
CA ALA A 27 -5.72 -23.57 -25.07
C ALA A 27 -5.41 -22.85 -23.75
N ALA A 28 -4.55 -21.83 -23.76
CA ALA A 28 -4.10 -21.11 -22.57
C ALA A 28 -4.36 -19.60 -22.64
N SER A 29 -5.24 -19.10 -23.53
CA SER A 29 -5.51 -17.67 -23.67
C SER A 29 -5.88 -17.01 -22.35
N ASP A 30 -6.73 -17.65 -21.55
CA ASP A 30 -7.19 -17.11 -20.26
C ASP A 30 -6.12 -17.19 -19.17
N VAL A 31 -5.29 -18.24 -19.20
CA VAL A 31 -4.17 -18.40 -18.28
C VAL A 31 -3.07 -17.38 -18.58
N LEU A 32 -2.75 -17.20 -19.87
CA LEU A 32 -1.76 -16.24 -20.34
C LEU A 32 -2.26 -14.80 -20.15
N ALA A 33 -3.54 -14.54 -20.41
CA ALA A 33 -4.18 -13.25 -20.12
C ALA A 33 -4.19 -12.96 -18.62
N GLY A 34 -4.43 -13.97 -17.76
CA GLY A 34 -4.35 -13.85 -16.31
C GLY A 34 -2.93 -13.58 -15.80
N MET A 35 -1.91 -14.15 -16.43
CA MET A 35 -0.49 -13.88 -16.12
C MET A 35 -0.02 -12.49 -16.58
N LEU A 36 -0.63 -11.96 -17.65
CA LEU A 36 -0.33 -10.63 -18.19
C LEU A 36 -1.25 -9.54 -17.62
N ALA A 37 -2.30 -9.90 -16.88
CA ALA A 37 -3.21 -8.95 -16.28
C ALA A 37 -2.49 -8.14 -15.19
N PRO A 38 -2.69 -6.82 -15.13
CA PRO A 38 -2.09 -6.00 -14.09
C PRO A 38 -2.56 -6.46 -12.71
N PRO A 39 -1.70 -6.40 -11.68
CA PRO A 39 -2.07 -6.78 -10.34
C PRO A 39 -3.26 -5.93 -9.86
N ARG A 40 -4.29 -6.61 -9.34
CA ARG A 40 -5.48 -5.93 -8.81
C ARG A 40 -5.15 -5.34 -7.44
N SER A 41 -5.48 -4.07 -7.25
CA SER A 41 -5.43 -3.45 -5.92
C SER A 41 -6.39 -4.16 -4.97
N ARG A 42 -5.91 -4.55 -3.79
CA ARG A 42 -6.74 -5.10 -2.72
C ARG A 42 -7.24 -3.94 -1.86
N VAL A 43 -8.56 -3.80 -1.75
CA VAL A 43 -9.20 -2.77 -0.92
C VAL A 43 -9.89 -3.46 0.25
N ALA A 44 -9.66 -2.95 1.45
CA ALA A 44 -10.35 -3.38 2.66
C ALA A 44 -10.94 -2.16 3.39
N VAL A 45 -12.12 -2.35 3.97
CA VAL A 45 -12.78 -1.34 4.81
C VAL A 45 -12.93 -1.92 6.21
N VAL A 46 -12.36 -1.24 7.19
CA VAL A 46 -12.45 -1.63 8.61
C VAL A 46 -13.40 -0.67 9.30
N ARG A 47 -14.48 -1.20 9.87
CA ARG A 47 -15.40 -0.44 10.72
C ARG A 47 -15.16 -0.81 12.17
N THR A 48 -15.00 0.18 13.03
CA THR A 48 -14.74 0.00 14.45
C THR A 48 -15.25 1.20 15.25
N ALA A 49 -15.56 0.99 16.53
CA ALA A 49 -15.77 2.07 17.49
C ALA A 49 -14.46 2.47 18.20
N ASP A 50 -13.47 1.55 18.25
CA ASP A 50 -12.13 1.78 18.80
C ASP A 50 -11.12 2.03 17.67
N ARG A 51 -10.58 3.25 17.63
CA ARG A 51 -9.62 3.70 16.62
C ARG A 51 -8.32 2.88 16.63
N LYS A 52 -7.78 2.55 17.80
CA LYS A 52 -6.51 1.80 17.93
C LYS A 52 -6.67 0.37 17.42
N GLN A 53 -7.81 -0.25 17.75
CA GLN A 53 -8.17 -1.55 17.18
C GLN A 53 -8.30 -1.47 15.65
N GLY A 54 -8.92 -0.42 15.12
CA GLY A 54 -9.07 -0.20 13.69
C GLY A 54 -7.75 -0.18 12.93
N VAL A 55 -6.74 0.53 13.45
CA VAL A 55 -5.39 0.56 12.87
C VAL A 55 -4.78 -0.83 12.86
N THR A 56 -4.91 -1.57 13.96
CA THR A 56 -4.37 -2.92 14.08
C THR A 56 -4.97 -3.86 13.05
N GLU A 57 -6.29 -3.87 12.90
CA GLU A 57 -6.97 -4.69 11.89
C GLU A 57 -6.63 -4.26 10.45
N ALA A 58 -6.55 -2.95 10.19
CA ALA A 58 -6.15 -2.43 8.89
C ALA A 58 -4.72 -2.86 8.51
N LEU A 59 -3.77 -2.81 9.46
CA LEU A 59 -2.38 -3.21 9.23
C LEU A 59 -2.21 -4.71 9.05
N LYS A 60 -3.01 -5.53 9.75
CA LYS A 60 -3.05 -6.99 9.50
C LYS A 60 -3.46 -7.31 8.06
N LEU A 61 -4.40 -6.54 7.51
CA LEU A 61 -4.86 -6.71 6.14
C LEU A 61 -3.86 -6.18 5.10
N LEU A 62 -3.17 -5.08 5.42
CA LEU A 62 -2.12 -4.52 4.59
C LEU A 62 -0.88 -5.43 4.53
N ASP A 63 -0.53 -6.07 5.65
CA ASP A 63 0.64 -6.96 5.82
C ASP A 63 1.90 -6.46 5.08
N PRO A 64 2.37 -5.24 5.39
CA PRO A 64 3.40 -4.60 4.59
C PRO A 64 4.75 -5.29 4.86
N LYS A 65 5.41 -5.80 3.80
CA LYS A 65 6.67 -6.58 3.85
C LYS A 65 7.80 -5.92 3.07
N GLY A 66 9.05 -6.20 3.45
CA GLY A 66 10.24 -5.84 2.67
C GLY A 66 10.64 -4.36 2.74
N ILE A 67 10.40 -3.71 3.87
CA ILE A 67 10.38 -2.25 4.01
C ILE A 67 11.10 -1.72 5.26
N ALA A 68 11.73 -2.58 6.05
CA ALA A 68 12.46 -2.19 7.26
C ALA A 68 13.55 -1.12 6.98
N ASP A 69 14.21 -1.19 5.82
CA ASP A 69 15.25 -0.23 5.42
C ASP A 69 14.72 0.92 4.54
N LYS A 70 13.41 1.05 4.40
CA LYS A 70 12.80 2.09 3.54
C LYS A 70 12.44 3.31 4.36
N LYS A 71 12.53 4.48 3.71
CA LYS A 71 11.99 5.73 4.24
C LYS A 71 10.48 5.72 4.05
N VAL A 72 9.74 5.88 5.13
CA VAL A 72 8.27 5.94 5.12
C VAL A 72 7.82 7.36 5.38
N VAL A 73 6.89 7.80 4.54
CA VAL A 73 6.21 9.07 4.68
C VAL A 73 4.75 8.81 5.01
N ILE A 74 4.26 9.39 6.10
CA ILE A 74 2.86 9.36 6.49
C ILE A 74 2.27 10.74 6.23
N LYS A 75 1.20 10.79 5.42
CA LYS A 75 0.48 12.02 5.07
C LYS A 75 -0.91 12.02 5.71
N PRO A 76 -1.05 12.45 6.98
CA PRO A 76 -2.36 12.57 7.62
C PRO A 76 -3.08 13.81 7.10
N ASN A 77 -4.39 13.74 6.93
CA ASN A 77 -5.17 14.91 6.54
C ASN A 77 -5.53 15.75 7.76
N PHE A 78 -4.92 16.92 7.96
CA PHE A 78 -5.32 17.83 9.05
C PHE A 78 -5.46 19.30 8.65
N MET A 79 -5.11 19.66 7.41
CA MET A 79 -5.07 21.07 6.98
C MET A 79 -6.44 21.68 6.66
N PHE A 80 -7.49 20.87 6.64
CA PHE A 80 -8.89 21.32 6.57
C PHE A 80 -9.62 21.29 7.91
N MET A 81 -8.92 20.98 9.01
CA MET A 81 -9.48 21.16 10.35
C MET A 81 -10.06 22.57 10.51
N HIS A 82 -11.28 22.68 11.00
CA HIS A 82 -11.83 23.97 11.42
C HIS A 82 -11.90 24.11 12.95
N SER A 83 -12.29 23.03 13.65
CA SER A 83 -12.47 22.99 15.10
C SER A 83 -12.02 21.65 15.67
N ARG A 84 -11.46 21.66 16.89
CA ARG A 84 -11.14 20.42 17.64
C ARG A 84 -12.39 19.70 18.14
N HIS A 85 -13.53 20.39 18.16
CA HIS A 85 -14.82 19.78 18.50
C HIS A 85 -15.40 18.98 17.33
N ASP A 86 -14.90 19.18 16.12
CA ASP A 86 -15.32 18.44 14.92
C ASP A 86 -14.18 17.60 14.36
N ILE A 87 -14.05 16.40 14.94
CA ILE A 87 -13.06 15.39 14.58
C ILE A 87 -13.26 14.78 13.19
N SER A 88 -14.39 15.04 12.51
CA SER A 88 -14.64 14.48 11.18
C SER A 88 -13.81 15.16 10.08
N THR A 89 -13.26 16.34 10.37
CA THR A 89 -12.57 17.22 9.40
C THR A 89 -11.06 16.99 9.34
N TYR A 90 -10.52 16.09 10.17
CA TYR A 90 -9.10 15.80 10.22
C TYR A 90 -8.81 14.38 10.75
N THR A 91 -7.59 13.92 10.49
CA THR A 91 -7.06 12.65 10.99
C THR A 91 -6.65 12.83 12.44
N ASP A 92 -7.29 12.05 13.32
CA ASP A 92 -7.02 11.99 14.75
C ASP A 92 -5.52 11.69 15.01
N PRO A 93 -4.79 12.55 15.75
CA PRO A 93 -3.38 12.31 16.08
C PRO A 93 -3.13 10.97 16.78
N GLU A 94 -4.02 10.53 17.68
CA GLU A 94 -3.85 9.25 18.39
C GLU A 94 -3.86 8.06 17.43
N LEU A 95 -4.62 8.16 16.33
CA LEU A 95 -4.66 7.15 15.28
C LEU A 95 -3.30 7.05 14.57
N VAL A 96 -2.70 8.20 14.27
CA VAL A 96 -1.41 8.27 13.59
C VAL A 96 -0.29 7.80 14.51
N GLU A 97 -0.31 8.16 15.78
CA GLU A 97 0.63 7.65 16.78
C GLU A 97 0.55 6.13 16.91
N GLY A 98 -0.66 5.57 16.98
CA GLY A 98 -0.86 4.12 17.00
C GLY A 98 -0.34 3.43 15.74
N LEU A 99 -0.52 4.05 14.56
CA LEU A 99 0.05 3.57 13.30
C LEU A 99 1.58 3.58 13.35
N VAL A 100 2.18 4.71 13.75
CA VAL A 100 3.64 4.88 13.87
C VAL A 100 4.23 3.83 14.80
N ALA A 101 3.67 3.67 16.01
CA ALA A 101 4.14 2.67 16.97
C ALA A 101 4.10 1.25 16.37
N ARG A 102 2.97 0.91 15.73
CA ARG A 102 2.78 -0.44 15.20
C ARG A 102 3.71 -0.79 14.04
N ILE A 103 4.00 0.17 13.14
CA ILE A 103 4.96 -0.06 12.05
C ILE A 103 6.41 0.05 12.55
N TYR A 104 6.68 0.87 13.57
CA TYR A 104 7.98 0.91 14.20
C TYR A 104 8.36 -0.46 14.78
N ASP A 105 7.42 -1.12 15.46
CA ASP A 105 7.57 -2.50 15.96
C ASP A 105 7.81 -3.55 14.85
N GLN A 106 7.53 -3.21 13.59
CA GLN A 106 7.81 -4.05 12.42
C GLN A 106 9.17 -3.73 11.76
N GLY A 107 9.96 -2.85 12.37
CA GLY A 107 11.30 -2.46 11.90
C GLY A 107 11.32 -1.21 11.03
N PHE A 108 10.22 -0.48 10.91
CA PHE A 108 10.17 0.77 10.15
C PHE A 108 10.71 1.92 11.01
N THR A 109 11.98 2.24 10.87
CA THR A 109 12.65 3.20 11.77
C THR A 109 12.79 4.60 11.18
N ASN A 110 12.68 4.76 9.86
CA ASN A 110 12.81 6.04 9.17
C ASN A 110 11.43 6.56 8.74
N ILE A 111 10.69 7.13 9.69
CA ILE A 111 9.31 7.59 9.50
C ILE A 111 9.26 9.12 9.55
N THR A 112 8.61 9.74 8.57
CA THR A 112 8.37 11.19 8.54
C THR A 112 6.89 11.47 8.36
N LEU A 113 6.31 12.32 9.22
CA LEU A 113 4.98 12.87 8.99
C LEU A 113 5.10 14.12 8.11
N VAL A 114 4.30 14.19 7.06
CA VAL A 114 4.27 15.35 6.16
C VAL A 114 2.85 15.79 5.93
N GLU A 115 2.67 17.08 5.67
CA GLU A 115 1.39 17.58 5.15
C GLU A 115 1.61 18.79 4.25
N ALA A 116 0.68 19.03 3.33
CA ALA A 116 0.75 20.13 2.37
C ALA A 116 -0.11 21.29 2.86
N GLN A 117 0.31 22.53 2.59
CA GLN A 117 -0.54 23.69 2.89
C GLN A 117 -1.89 23.58 2.17
N SER A 118 -2.96 24.01 2.85
CA SER A 118 -4.29 24.11 2.25
C SER A 118 -4.62 25.54 1.87
N THR A 119 -5.65 25.70 1.05
CA THR A 119 -6.18 27.01 0.66
C THR A 119 -6.67 27.84 1.84
N TYR A 120 -6.93 27.25 3.01
CA TYR A 120 -7.30 28.00 4.23
C TYR A 120 -6.20 28.97 4.66
N GLY A 121 -4.93 28.68 4.31
CA GLY A 121 -3.81 29.61 4.53
C GLY A 121 -3.97 30.97 3.83
N ASN A 122 -4.76 31.02 2.76
CA ASN A 122 -5.02 32.27 2.04
C ASN A 122 -6.06 33.15 2.73
N TYR A 123 -6.91 32.57 3.59
CA TYR A 123 -8.08 33.24 4.16
C TYR A 123 -7.98 33.44 5.67
N TYR A 124 -7.21 32.59 6.37
CA TYR A 124 -7.12 32.60 7.82
C TYR A 124 -5.65 32.64 8.29
N LYS A 125 -5.42 33.34 9.41
CA LYS A 125 -4.11 33.39 10.07
C LYS A 125 -3.80 32.07 10.79
N ASN A 126 -2.51 31.82 11.06
CA ASN A 126 -2.02 30.66 11.81
C ASN A 126 -2.41 29.30 11.19
N ARG A 127 -2.47 29.25 9.86
CA ARG A 127 -2.80 28.06 9.07
C ARG A 127 -1.58 27.44 8.37
N ASP A 128 -0.37 27.79 8.77
CA ASP A 128 0.80 27.04 8.35
C ASP A 128 0.78 25.63 8.96
N VAL A 129 1.44 24.68 8.29
CA VAL A 129 1.39 23.25 8.65
C VAL A 129 1.79 23.02 10.10
N LEU A 130 2.85 23.67 10.58
CA LEU A 130 3.36 23.45 11.94
C LEU A 130 2.42 24.05 13.00
N SER A 131 1.78 25.19 12.72
CA SER A 131 0.78 25.78 13.61
C SER A 131 -0.45 24.90 13.73
N VAL A 132 -0.97 24.39 12.60
CA VAL A 132 -2.12 23.48 12.62
C VAL A 132 -1.73 22.16 13.32
N ALA A 133 -0.57 21.57 12.99
CA ALA A 133 -0.08 20.35 13.64
C ALA A 133 0.01 20.49 15.17
N ARG A 134 0.59 21.58 15.69
CA ARG A 134 0.60 21.86 17.13
C ARG A 134 -0.81 22.01 17.71
N TYR A 135 -1.69 22.71 16.99
CA TYR A 135 -3.05 22.95 17.46
C TYR A 135 -3.88 21.67 17.56
N VAL A 136 -3.73 20.76 16.60
CA VAL A 136 -4.47 19.49 16.58
C VAL A 136 -3.93 18.49 17.60
N GLY A 137 -2.67 18.66 18.04
CA GLY A 137 -2.03 17.82 19.06
C GLY A 137 -0.90 16.93 18.56
N TYR A 138 -0.39 17.12 17.33
CA TYR A 138 0.81 16.40 16.90
C TYR A 138 2.05 16.93 17.65
N PRO A 139 2.99 16.06 18.04
CA PRO A 139 4.28 16.49 18.55
C PRO A 139 5.06 17.17 17.42
N VAL A 140 5.47 18.41 17.65
CA VAL A 140 6.27 19.18 16.68
C VAL A 140 7.59 19.54 17.33
N ASN A 141 8.64 18.78 17.02
CA ASN A 141 10.00 19.17 17.36
C ASN A 141 10.41 20.29 16.38
N LYS A 142 10.77 21.45 16.92
CA LYS A 142 11.53 22.45 16.17
C LYS A 142 12.99 22.00 16.25
N ASP A 143 13.48 21.44 15.15
CA ASP A 143 14.92 21.47 14.87
C ASP A 143 15.34 22.93 14.57
#